data_AF-A0A848KMA0-F1
#
_entry.id   AF-A0A848KMA0-F1
#
_cell.length_a   1.000
_cell.length_b   1.000
_cell.length_c   1.000
_cell.angle_alpha   90.00
_cell.angle_beta   90.00
_cell.angle_gamma   90.00
#
_symmetry.space_group_name_H-M   'P 1'
#
loop_
_entity.id
_entity.type
_entity.pdbx_description
1 polymer ?
#
loop_
_entity_poly.entity_id
_entity_poly.type
_entity_poly.pdbx_seq_one_letter_code
_entity_poly.pdbx_strand_id
1 'polypeptide(L)'
;MGSMQDPDGELSAAWSIAQDLMSCYRIRDKDAAEALIGAARDCPVPEVARLGRTLTAWRTEFLAHFDHPTVSNGPTEALNLQVKNTKRVARGYRNFQNYRLRLLLNHGRIRNDHLTSRIRTRHPSLVA
;
A
#
# COMPACT_ATOMS: atom_id res chain seq x y z
N MET A 1 -6.19 39.78 0.24
CA MET A 1 -6.11 40.08 1.69
C MET A 1 -6.35 38.77 2.43
N GLY A 2 -5.32 38.21 3.06
CA GLY A 2 -5.40 36.95 3.81
C GLY A 2 -6.29 37.10 5.05
N SER A 3 -6.94 36.02 5.44
CA SER A 3 -7.71 35.97 6.70
C SER A 3 -6.73 35.98 7.88
N MET A 4 -7.16 36.48 9.06
CA MET A 4 -6.32 36.51 10.27
C MET A 4 -5.75 35.13 10.66
N GLN A 5 -6.34 34.04 10.17
CA GLN A 5 -5.96 32.65 10.46
C GLN A 5 -5.12 32.00 9.35
N ASP A 6 -5.02 32.63 8.17
CA ASP A 6 -4.21 32.16 7.03
C ASP A 6 -3.67 33.38 6.27
N PRO A 7 -2.62 34.03 6.81
CA PRO A 7 -2.12 35.31 6.29
C PRO A 7 -1.55 35.16 4.88
N ASP A 8 -0.86 34.05 4.64
CA ASP A 8 -0.13 33.75 3.41
C ASP A 8 -0.96 32.93 2.42
N GLY A 9 -2.14 32.44 2.84
CA GLY A 9 -3.03 31.65 2.00
C GLY A 9 -2.58 30.19 1.82
N GLU A 10 -1.51 29.77 2.49
CA GLU A 10 -0.90 28.45 2.31
C GLU A 10 -1.83 27.33 2.79
N LEU A 11 -2.56 27.57 3.89
CA LEU A 11 -3.49 26.57 4.42
C LEU A 11 -4.65 26.36 3.45
N SER A 12 -5.21 27.47 2.92
CA SER A 12 -6.27 27.43 1.91
C SER A 12 -5.80 26.72 0.63
N ALA A 13 -4.59 27.01 0.16
CA ALA A 13 -4.00 26.38 -1.03
C ALA A 13 -3.81 24.86 -0.83
N ALA A 14 -3.21 24.46 0.28
CA ALA A 14 -3.00 23.05 0.61
C ALA A 14 -4.32 22.29 0.77
N TRP A 15 -5.29 22.91 1.44
CA TRP A 15 -6.63 22.34 1.60
C TRP A 15 -7.33 22.15 0.26
N SER A 16 -7.25 23.13 -0.63
CA SER A 16 -7.90 23.06 -1.96
C SER A 16 -7.34 21.90 -2.78
N ILE A 17 -6.01 21.77 -2.87
CA ILE A 17 -5.37 20.64 -3.57
C ILE A 17 -5.76 19.29 -2.94
N ALA A 18 -5.86 19.22 -1.61
CA ALA A 18 -6.32 18.00 -0.95
C ALA A 18 -7.77 17.66 -1.28
N GLN A 19 -8.67 18.65 -1.32
CA GLN A 19 -10.07 18.46 -1.72
C GLN A 19 -10.17 18.02 -3.18
N ASP A 20 -9.43 18.65 -4.08
CA ASP A 20 -9.42 18.30 -5.50
C ASP A 20 -8.94 16.87 -5.70
N LEU A 21 -7.87 16.46 -4.99
CA LEU A 21 -7.40 15.08 -5.00
C LEU A 21 -8.49 14.09 -4.55
N MET A 22 -9.13 14.36 -3.41
CA MET A 22 -10.21 13.51 -2.90
C MET A 22 -11.43 13.49 -3.84
N SER A 23 -11.74 14.62 -4.46
CA SER A 23 -12.82 14.77 -5.43
C SER A 23 -12.54 13.88 -6.65
N CYS A 24 -11.34 13.96 -7.24
CA CYS A 24 -10.94 13.16 -8.39
C CYS A 24 -11.23 11.67 -8.15
N TYR A 25 -10.80 11.11 -7.02
CA TYR A 25 -11.09 9.71 -6.67
C TYR A 25 -12.59 9.42 -6.48
N ARG A 26 -13.34 10.35 -5.90
CA ARG A 26 -14.77 10.19 -5.62
C ARG A 26 -15.61 10.15 -6.89
N ILE A 27 -15.39 11.10 -7.81
CA ILE A 27 -16.14 11.21 -9.06
C ILE A 27 -15.49 10.44 -10.22
N ARG A 28 -14.29 9.88 -9.99
CA ARG A 28 -13.50 9.10 -10.95
C ARG A 28 -13.16 9.88 -12.22
N ASP A 29 -12.79 11.14 -12.05
CA ASP A 29 -12.40 12.01 -13.16
C ASP A 29 -10.88 11.98 -13.37
N LYS A 30 -10.47 11.32 -14.46
CA LYS A 30 -9.06 11.16 -14.85
C LYS A 30 -8.45 12.47 -15.37
N ASP A 31 -9.23 13.29 -16.06
CA ASP A 31 -8.76 14.54 -16.63
C ASP A 31 -8.53 15.58 -15.53
N ALA A 32 -9.43 15.61 -14.53
CA ALA A 32 -9.22 16.39 -13.31
C ALA A 32 -7.99 15.91 -12.53
N ALA A 33 -7.77 14.60 -12.43
CA ALA A 33 -6.60 14.04 -11.78
C ALA A 33 -5.30 14.41 -12.49
N GLU A 34 -5.30 14.44 -13.83
CA GLU A 34 -4.16 14.89 -14.63
C GLU A 34 -3.86 16.38 -14.40
N ALA A 35 -4.89 17.23 -14.46
CA ALA A 35 -4.75 18.67 -14.23
C ALA A 35 -4.23 18.98 -12.82
N LEU A 36 -4.66 18.21 -11.82
CA LEU A 36 -4.21 18.32 -10.44
C LEU A 36 -2.71 18.13 -10.27
N ILE A 37 -2.06 17.28 -11.07
CA ILE A 37 -0.61 17.08 -11.01
C ILE A 37 0.12 18.40 -11.27
N GLY A 38 -0.31 19.13 -12.31
CA GLY A 38 0.23 20.45 -12.64
C GLY A 38 -0.07 21.46 -11.54
N ALA A 39 -1.33 21.56 -11.11
CA ALA A 39 -1.75 22.48 -10.05
C ALA A 39 -0.97 22.28 -8.73
N ALA A 40 -0.76 21.03 -8.33
CA ALA A 40 0.01 20.71 -7.13
C ALA A 40 1.50 21.04 -7.32
N ARG A 41 2.10 20.75 -8.48
CA ARG A 41 3.52 20.99 -8.74
C ARG A 41 3.86 22.47 -8.78
N ASP A 42 2.97 23.26 -9.36
CA ASP A 42 3.18 24.70 -9.58
C ASP A 42 2.66 25.54 -8.39
N CYS A 43 2.15 24.88 -7.34
CA CYS A 43 1.72 25.51 -6.10
C CYS A 43 2.91 26.21 -5.39
N PRO A 44 2.75 27.46 -4.90
CA PRO A 44 3.83 28.17 -4.21
C PRO A 44 4.18 27.56 -2.84
N VAL A 45 3.27 26.77 -2.25
CA VAL A 45 3.52 26.07 -0.98
C VAL A 45 4.51 24.92 -1.20
N PRO A 46 5.71 24.94 -0.61
CA PRO A 46 6.78 23.98 -0.91
C PRO A 46 6.40 22.51 -0.70
N GLU A 47 5.60 22.22 0.32
CA GLU A 47 5.07 20.90 0.66
C GLU A 47 4.13 20.39 -0.42
N VAL A 48 3.26 21.25 -0.95
CA VAL A 48 2.33 20.92 -2.02
C VAL A 48 3.08 20.73 -3.34
N ALA A 49 4.05 21.59 -3.65
CA ALA A 49 4.95 21.40 -4.80
C ALA A 49 5.69 20.06 -4.72
N ARG A 50 6.08 19.62 -3.52
CA ARG A 50 6.71 18.30 -3.29
C ARG A 50 5.74 17.17 -3.58
N LEU A 51 4.47 17.29 -3.17
CA LEU A 51 3.41 16.35 -3.56
C LEU A 51 3.27 16.32 -5.08
N GLY A 52 3.18 17.46 -5.76
CA GLY A 52 3.08 17.54 -7.22
C GLY A 52 4.24 16.87 -7.95
N ARG A 53 5.48 17.04 -7.47
CA ARG A 53 6.66 16.30 -7.98
C ARG A 53 6.53 14.79 -7.79
N THR A 54 5.95 14.35 -6.67
CA THR A 54 5.71 12.94 -6.39
C THR A 54 4.65 12.38 -7.34
N LEU A 55 3.53 13.07 -7.51
CA LEU A 55 2.48 12.70 -8.47
C LEU A 55 2.99 12.69 -9.91
N THR A 56 3.88 13.61 -10.27
CA THR A 56 4.54 13.62 -11.59
C THR A 56 5.39 12.36 -11.79
N ALA A 57 6.19 11.99 -10.79
CA ALA A 57 7.05 10.80 -10.86
C ALA A 57 6.24 9.49 -10.96
N TRP A 58 5.04 9.46 -10.37
CA TRP A 58 4.12 8.32 -10.35
C TRP A 58 2.91 8.51 -11.25
N ARG A 59 3.00 9.38 -12.25
CA ARG A 59 1.86 9.81 -13.08
C ARG A 59 1.17 8.60 -13.72
N THR A 60 1.94 7.68 -14.28
CA THR A 60 1.40 6.50 -14.98
C THR A 60 0.55 5.66 -14.03
N GLU A 61 1.07 5.32 -12.87
CA GLU A 61 0.41 4.48 -11.88
C GLU A 61 -0.79 5.19 -11.23
N PHE A 62 -0.64 6.48 -10.95
CA PHE A 62 -1.71 7.31 -10.40
C PHE A 62 -2.92 7.37 -11.35
N LEU A 63 -2.69 7.66 -12.63
CA LEU A 63 -3.75 7.73 -13.64
C LEU A 63 -4.34 6.36 -13.98
N ALA A 64 -3.54 5.29 -13.92
CA ALA A 64 -4.01 3.93 -14.17
C ALA A 64 -5.12 3.50 -13.19
N HIS A 65 -5.19 4.08 -11.99
CA HIS A 65 -6.28 3.82 -11.06
C HIS A 65 -7.66 4.15 -11.66
N PHE A 66 -7.75 5.21 -12.47
CA PHE A 66 -8.99 5.67 -13.08
C PHE A 66 -9.43 4.75 -14.24
N ASP A 67 -8.48 4.13 -14.94
CA ASP A 67 -8.76 3.12 -15.97
C ASP A 67 -9.16 1.76 -15.38
N HIS A 68 -8.80 1.51 -14.12
CA HIS A 68 -8.99 0.23 -13.44
C HIS A 68 -9.76 0.37 -12.12
N PRO A 69 -11.05 0.78 -12.16
CA PRO A 69 -11.82 1.17 -10.98
C PRO A 69 -12.07 0.04 -9.97
N THR A 70 -11.86 -1.22 -10.37
CA THR A 70 -12.02 -2.42 -9.55
C THR A 70 -10.75 -2.81 -8.80
N VAL A 71 -9.59 -2.21 -9.16
CA VAL A 71 -8.32 -2.48 -8.49
C VAL A 71 -8.25 -1.63 -7.23
N SER A 72 -8.02 -2.30 -6.10
CA SER A 72 -7.89 -1.65 -4.80
C SER A 72 -6.61 -2.09 -4.10
N ASN A 73 -6.14 -1.26 -3.16
CA ASN A 73 -5.02 -1.60 -2.29
C ASN A 73 -5.42 -2.58 -1.16
N GLY A 74 -6.70 -2.97 -1.07
CA GLY A 74 -7.24 -3.80 0.02
C GLY A 74 -6.48 -5.10 0.25
N PRO A 75 -6.16 -5.91 -0.78
CA PRO A 75 -5.35 -7.13 -0.59
C PRO A 75 -3.96 -6.86 -0.01
N THR A 76 -3.29 -5.80 -0.47
CA THR A 76 -1.97 -5.39 0.02
C THR A 76 -2.05 -4.91 1.47
N GLU A 77 -3.08 -4.13 1.82
CA GLU A 77 -3.33 -3.65 3.18
C GLU A 77 -3.64 -4.78 4.15
N ALA A 78 -4.47 -5.74 3.73
CA ALA A 78 -4.78 -6.93 4.51
C ALA A 78 -3.50 -7.73 4.83
N LEU A 79 -2.64 -7.94 3.83
CA LEU A 79 -1.34 -8.60 4.03
C LEU A 79 -0.42 -7.78 4.95
N ASN A 80 -0.33 -6.46 4.76
CA ASN A 80 0.46 -5.59 5.62
C ASN A 80 0.00 -5.65 7.09
N LEU A 81 -1.31 -5.72 7.34
CA LEU A 81 -1.86 -5.89 8.68
C LEU A 81 -1.48 -7.24 9.28
N GLN A 82 -1.59 -8.33 8.51
CA GLN A 82 -1.19 -9.68 8.93
C GLN A 82 0.31 -9.76 9.27
N VAL A 83 1.15 -9.14 8.45
CA VAL A 83 2.60 -9.02 8.66
C VAL A 83 2.89 -8.27 9.97
N LYS A 84 2.25 -7.10 10.17
CA LYS A 84 2.36 -6.30 11.41
C LYS A 84 1.92 -7.10 12.64
N ASN A 85 0.80 -7.82 12.56
CA ASN A 85 0.30 -8.66 13.64
C ASN A 85 1.27 -9.79 13.99
N THR A 86 1.85 -10.45 12.99
CA THR A 86 2.85 -11.51 13.20
C THR A 86 4.07 -10.98 13.95
N LYS A 87 4.57 -9.81 13.55
CA LYS A 87 5.68 -9.15 14.24
C LYS A 87 5.32 -8.77 15.68
N ARG A 88 4.09 -8.30 15.91
CA ARG A 88 3.58 -7.90 17.23
C ARG A 88 3.47 -9.09 18.18
N VAL A 89 2.87 -10.19 17.75
CA VAL A 89 2.70 -11.41 18.57
C VAL A 89 4.07 -12.00 18.95
N ALA A 90 5.04 -11.95 18.05
CA ALA A 90 6.40 -12.41 18.31
C ALA A 90 7.21 -11.47 19.24
N ARG A 91 6.69 -10.28 19.57
CA ARG A 91 7.42 -9.20 20.27
C ARG A 91 8.72 -8.81 19.56
N GLY A 92 8.67 -8.81 18.23
CA GLY A 92 9.81 -8.53 17.37
C GLY A 92 10.65 -9.76 17.01
N TYR A 93 11.36 -9.66 15.89
CA TYR A 93 12.30 -10.67 15.41
C TYR A 93 13.70 -10.07 15.39
N ARG A 94 14.68 -10.82 15.90
CA ARG A 94 16.11 -10.43 15.86
C ARG A 94 16.80 -10.82 14.54
N ASN A 95 16.24 -11.79 13.82
CA ASN A 95 16.78 -12.31 12.56
C ASN A 95 15.70 -12.25 11.47
N PHE A 96 16.01 -11.60 10.35
CA PHE A 96 15.10 -11.43 9.22
C PHE A 96 14.74 -12.76 8.53
N GLN A 97 15.67 -13.73 8.47
CA GLN A 97 15.38 -15.05 7.90
C GLN A 97 14.28 -15.77 8.69
N ASN A 98 14.35 -15.75 10.02
CA ASN A 98 13.32 -16.33 10.89
C ASN A 98 11.98 -15.60 10.76
N TYR A 99 12.03 -14.27 10.64
CA TYR A 99 10.83 -13.46 10.38
C TYR A 99 10.18 -13.82 9.04
N ARG A 100 10.97 -13.87 7.96
CA ARG A 100 10.53 -14.26 6.62
C ARG A 100 9.91 -15.65 6.60
N LEU A 101 10.54 -16.64 7.25
CA LEU A 101 9.99 -17.99 7.34
C LEU A 101 8.64 -18.00 8.05
N ARG A 102 8.48 -17.21 9.14
CA ARG A 102 7.18 -17.09 9.81
C ARG A 102 6.12 -16.44 8.93
N LEU A 103 6.48 -15.39 8.18
CA LEU A 103 5.56 -14.74 7.25
C LEU A 103 5.12 -15.69 6.13
N LEU A 104 6.05 -16.44 5.55
CA LEU A 104 5.75 -17.44 4.53
C LEU A 104 4.91 -18.60 5.07
N LEU A 105 5.19 -19.05 6.29
CA LEU A 105 4.41 -20.11 6.94
C LEU A 105 2.96 -19.68 7.20
N ASN A 106 2.76 -18.47 7.71
CA ASN A 106 1.44 -18.01 8.14
C ASN A 106 0.60 -17.42 7.00
N HIS A 107 1.24 -16.70 6.08
CA HIS A 107 0.58 -15.87 5.06
C HIS A 107 1.08 -16.15 3.64
N GLY A 108 2.19 -16.88 3.50
CA GLY A 108 2.58 -17.40 2.21
C GLY A 108 1.56 -18.44 1.77
N ARG A 109 1.08 -18.30 0.54
CA ARG A 109 0.36 -19.38 -0.15
C ARG A 109 1.34 -20.52 -0.41
N ILE A 110 1.72 -21.26 0.64
CA ILE A 110 2.45 -22.52 0.49
C ILE A 110 1.48 -23.43 -0.25
N ARG A 111 1.68 -23.58 -1.56
CA ARG A 111 1.05 -24.67 -2.30
C ARG A 111 1.57 -25.93 -1.62
N ASN A 112 0.68 -26.75 -1.08
CA ASN A 112 1.03 -28.09 -0.63
C ASN A 112 1.17 -28.97 -1.88
N ASP A 113 2.11 -28.65 -2.78
CA ASP A 113 2.49 -29.47 -3.93
C ASP A 113 3.68 -30.39 -3.60
N HIS A 114 4.22 -30.30 -2.38
CA HIS A 114 5.07 -31.37 -1.86
C HIS A 114 4.20 -32.62 -1.62
N LEU A 115 4.39 -33.64 -2.46
CA LEU A 115 4.02 -35.02 -2.12
C LEU A 115 4.63 -35.31 -0.75
N THR A 116 3.80 -35.36 0.29
CA THR A 116 4.22 -35.82 1.60
C THR A 116 4.77 -37.23 1.42
N SER A 117 6.09 -37.38 1.56
CA SER A 117 6.73 -38.69 1.50
C SER A 117 6.06 -39.57 2.56
N ARG A 118 5.34 -40.60 2.11
CA ARG A 118 4.65 -41.56 2.99
C ARG A 118 5.67 -42.07 4.01
N ILE A 119 5.38 -41.85 5.29
CA ILE A 119 6.12 -42.49 6.38
C ILE A 119 5.95 -44.00 6.18
N ARG A 120 7.00 -44.69 5.73
CA ARG A 120 7.01 -46.16 5.70
C ARG A 120 7.02 -46.64 7.15
N THR A 121 5.87 -47.04 7.66
CA THR A 121 5.83 -47.84 8.87
C THR A 121 6.47 -49.18 8.55
N ARG A 122 7.62 -49.49 9.17
CA ARG A 122 8.13 -50.86 9.16
C ARG A 122 7.18 -51.68 10.02
N HIS A 123 6.49 -52.63 9.41
CA HIS A 123 5.75 -53.64 10.13
C HIS A 123 6.78 -54.59 10.76
N PRO A 124 6.77 -54.81 12.08
CA PRO A 124 7.63 -55.83 12.67
C PRO A 124 7.15 -57.20 12.19
N SER A 125 8.06 -57.98 11.62
CA SER A 125 7.83 -59.40 11.32
C SER A 125 7.86 -60.16 12.64
N LEU A 126 6.71 -60.65 13.09
CA LEU A 126 6.66 -61.62 14.18
C LEU A 126 7.19 -62.95 13.61
N VAL A 127 8.33 -63.39 14.11
CA VAL A 127 8.88 -64.72 13.86
C VAL A 127 8.19 -65.68 14.83
N ALA A 128 7.60 -66.75 14.28
CA ALA A 128 6.95 -67.83 15.02
C ALA A 128 7.95 -68.82 15.63
#